data_AF-A0A8T3TKM7-F1
#
_entry.id   AF-A0A8T3TKM7-F1
#
_cell.length_a   1.000
_cell.length_b   1.000
_cell.length_c   1.000
_cell.angle_alpha   90.00
_cell.angle_beta   90.00
_cell.angle_gamma   90.00
#
_symmetry.space_group_name_H-M   'P 1'
#
loop_
_entity.id
_entity.type
_entity.pdbx_description
1 polymer ?
#
loop_
_entity_poly.entity_id
_entity_poly.type
_entity_poly.pdbx_seq_one_letter_code
_entity_poly.pdbx_strand_id
1 'polypeptide(L)'
;MTEQGRGASDGGRRRKRFLSPSQKYEIWLGLVRGESTIIEAADRAGVDRSTVMKLRQVAKQGALEALAASRPGARANGVEPELAAARAEIARLSEALKEMGVRLMLAEGKGRWD
;
A
#
# COMPACT_ATOMS: atom_id res chain seq x y z
N MET A 1 59.60 10.88 -11.48
CA MET A 1 58.56 10.98 -12.53
C MET A 1 57.28 10.40 -11.96
N THR A 2 56.40 11.32 -11.54
CA THR A 2 54.94 11.20 -11.27
C THR A 2 54.42 10.04 -10.40
N GLU A 3 54.23 10.36 -9.11
CA GLU A 3 53.14 9.84 -8.29
C GLU A 3 51.78 10.25 -8.91
N GLN A 4 50.88 9.29 -9.13
CA GLN A 4 49.50 9.54 -9.50
C GLN A 4 48.63 9.37 -8.26
N GLY A 5 48.12 10.51 -7.79
CA GLY A 5 47.29 10.63 -6.60
C GLY A 5 46.04 9.78 -6.65
N ARG A 6 45.81 9.03 -5.57
CA ARG A 6 44.51 8.44 -5.25
C ARG A 6 43.52 9.58 -5.04
N GLY A 7 42.62 9.77 -6.01
CA GLY A 7 41.51 10.71 -5.87
C GLY A 7 40.69 10.34 -4.64
N ALA A 8 40.73 11.23 -3.64
CA ALA A 8 39.83 11.17 -2.49
C ALA A 8 38.39 11.23 -3.00
N SER A 9 37.62 10.16 -2.78
CA SER A 9 36.19 10.19 -3.02
C SER A 9 35.57 11.15 -2.02
N ASP A 10 35.21 12.34 -2.48
CA ASP A 10 34.49 13.36 -1.72
C ASP A 10 33.19 12.76 -1.16
N GLY A 11 33.24 12.44 0.14
CA GLY A 11 32.20 11.78 0.91
C GLY A 11 31.06 12.72 1.33
N GLY A 12 30.72 13.70 0.49
CA GLY A 12 29.52 14.51 0.68
C GLY A 12 28.29 13.64 0.46
N ARG A 13 27.57 13.29 1.54
CA ARG A 13 26.30 12.57 1.47
C ARG A 13 25.31 13.37 0.62
N ARG A 14 25.22 13.03 -0.67
CA ARG A 14 24.31 13.66 -1.63
C ARG A 14 22.92 13.77 -0.99
N ARG A 15 22.37 14.99 -1.00
CA ARG A 15 21.05 15.30 -0.43
C ARG A 15 20.06 14.25 -0.93
N LYS A 16 19.36 13.58 -0.01
CA LYS A 16 18.41 12.51 -0.37
C LYS A 16 17.35 13.08 -1.31
N ARG A 17 17.47 12.78 -2.60
CA ARG A 17 16.48 13.16 -3.60
C ARG A 17 15.33 12.15 -3.54
N PHE A 18 14.13 12.67 -3.33
CA PHE A 18 12.92 11.87 -3.40
C PHE A 18 12.39 11.88 -4.84
N LEU A 19 12.20 10.68 -5.41
CA LEU A 19 11.59 10.52 -6.71
C LEU A 19 10.07 10.52 -6.57
N SER A 20 9.38 11.25 -7.44
CA SER A 20 7.91 11.19 -7.52
C SER A 20 7.46 9.80 -8.00
N PRO A 21 6.20 9.40 -7.74
CA PRO A 21 5.67 8.13 -8.25
C PRO A 21 5.85 7.98 -9.77
N SER A 22 5.56 9.03 -10.55
CA SER A 22 5.74 9.03 -12.01
C SER A 22 7.21 8.85 -12.42
N GLN A 23 8.14 9.53 -11.76
CA GLN A 23 9.58 9.34 -12.03
C GLN A 23 10.04 7.91 -11.74
N LYS A 24 9.52 7.30 -10.68
CA LYS A 24 9.84 5.90 -10.37
C LYS A 24 9.32 4.96 -11.45
N TYR A 25 8.12 5.23 -11.97
CA TYR A 25 7.50 4.44 -13.03
C TYR A 25 8.30 4.52 -14.34
N GLU A 26 8.70 5.72 -14.78
CA GLU A 26 9.53 5.89 -15.99
C GLU A 26 10.87 5.16 -15.88
N ILE A 27 11.54 5.29 -14.73
CA ILE A 27 12.79 4.55 -14.46
C ILE A 27 12.54 3.05 -14.54
N TRP A 28 11.46 2.55 -13.94
CA TRP A 28 11.13 1.13 -13.98
C TRP A 28 10.87 0.64 -15.41
N LEU A 29 10.13 1.40 -16.23
CA LEU A 29 9.90 1.07 -17.63
C LEU A 29 11.20 0.99 -18.43
N GLY A 30 12.09 1.97 -18.28
CA GLY A 30 13.39 1.96 -18.96
C GLY A 30 14.25 0.74 -18.57
N LEU A 31 14.21 0.32 -17.29
CA LEU A 31 14.90 -0.88 -16.83
C LEU A 31 14.28 -2.17 -17.40
N VAL A 32 12.94 -2.27 -17.46
CA VAL A 32 12.24 -3.46 -17.97
C VAL A 32 12.45 -3.63 -19.47
N ARG A 33 12.49 -2.53 -20.22
CA ARG A 33 12.73 -2.53 -21.67
C ARG A 33 14.20 -2.71 -22.04
N GLY A 34 15.11 -2.63 -21.08
CA GLY A 34 16.55 -2.69 -21.33
C GLY A 34 17.13 -1.41 -21.96
N GLU A 35 16.40 -0.30 -21.93
CA GLU A 35 16.81 1.02 -22.47
C GLU A 35 17.81 1.74 -21.56
N SER A 36 17.91 1.33 -20.30
CA SER A 36 18.86 1.91 -19.34
C SER A 36 19.31 0.86 -18.35
N THR A 37 20.57 0.93 -17.95
CA THR A 37 21.11 0.13 -16.85
C THR A 37 20.77 0.76 -15.49
N ILE A 38 20.94 0.00 -14.40
CA ILE A 38 20.76 0.50 -13.04
C ILE A 38 21.67 1.69 -12.75
N ILE A 39 22.90 1.67 -13.29
CA ILE A 39 23.91 2.70 -13.07
C ILE A 39 23.47 4.00 -13.77
N GLU A 40 23.16 3.91 -15.06
CA GLU A 40 22.74 5.08 -15.86
C GLU A 40 21.44 5.69 -15.33
N ALA A 41 20.48 4.85 -14.92
CA ALA A 41 19.24 5.32 -14.32
C ALA A 41 19.48 6.03 -12.98
N ALA A 42 20.37 5.50 -12.14
CA ALA A 42 20.74 6.12 -10.86
C ALA A 42 21.44 7.48 -11.07
N ASP A 43 22.37 7.54 -12.01
CA ASP A 43 23.14 8.75 -12.33
C ASP A 43 22.22 9.84 -12.91
N ARG A 44 21.38 9.50 -13.91
CA ARG A 44 20.39 10.42 -14.51
C ARG A 44 19.39 10.93 -13.47
N ALA A 45 18.96 10.05 -12.56
CA ALA A 45 18.03 10.39 -11.50
C ALA A 45 18.71 10.99 -10.26
N GLY A 46 20.03 11.12 -10.22
CA GLY A 46 20.76 11.67 -9.07
C GLY A 46 20.47 10.94 -7.75
N VAL A 47 20.27 9.62 -7.80
CA VAL A 47 20.00 8.75 -6.65
C VAL A 47 21.05 7.66 -6.53
N ASP A 48 21.08 6.98 -5.39
CA ASP A 48 21.96 5.83 -5.19
C ASP A 48 21.47 4.60 -5.98
N ARG A 49 22.39 3.77 -6.48
CA ARG A 49 22.08 2.52 -7.19
C ARG A 49 21.18 1.59 -6.37
N SER A 50 21.37 1.54 -5.04
CA SER A 50 20.52 0.79 -4.11
C SER A 50 19.06 1.28 -4.11
N THR A 51 18.83 2.57 -4.37
CA THR A 51 17.48 3.14 -4.50
C THR A 51 16.79 2.60 -5.74
N VAL A 52 17.51 2.53 -6.86
CA VAL A 52 17.01 1.96 -8.13
C VAL A 52 16.78 0.45 -8.01
N MET A 53 17.68 -0.28 -7.33
CA MET A 53 17.48 -1.71 -7.05
C MET A 53 16.23 -1.97 -6.20
N LYS A 54 16.04 -1.19 -5.12
CA LYS A 54 14.86 -1.28 -4.27
C LYS A 54 13.58 -0.94 -5.05
N LEU A 55 13.63 0.09 -5.89
CA LEU A 55 12.52 0.47 -6.78
C LEU A 55 12.13 -0.69 -7.69
N ARG A 56 13.10 -1.36 -8.33
CA ARG A 56 12.84 -2.52 -9.19
C ARG A 56 12.14 -3.65 -8.43
N GLN A 57 12.61 -3.95 -7.21
CA GLN A 57 12.01 -4.99 -6.38
C GLN A 57 10.57 -4.64 -5.98
N VAL A 58 10.34 -3.43 -5.48
CA VAL A 58 9.02 -2.96 -5.05
C VAL A 58 8.04 -2.93 -6.22
N ALA A 59 8.47 -2.43 -7.39
CA ALA A 59 7.62 -2.38 -8.58
C ALA A 59 7.24 -3.78 -9.06
N LYS A 60 8.19 -4.72 -9.10
CA LYS A 60 7.90 -6.11 -9.46
C LYS A 60 6.94 -6.76 -8.47
N GLN A 61 7.20 -6.61 -7.17
CA GLN A 61 6.38 -7.20 -6.13
C GLN A 61 4.95 -6.63 -6.15
N GLY A 62 4.80 -5.30 -6.23
CA GLY A 62 3.50 -4.65 -6.30
C GLY A 62 2.72 -5.04 -7.57
N ALA A 63 3.40 -5.22 -8.70
CA ALA A 63 2.76 -5.73 -9.91
C ALA A 63 2.26 -7.17 -9.73
N LEU A 64 3.06 -8.06 -9.13
CA LEU A 64 2.65 -9.44 -8.86
C LEU A 64 1.47 -9.51 -7.89
N GLU A 65 1.46 -8.69 -6.84
CA GLU A 65 0.35 -8.58 -5.90
C GLU A 65 -0.93 -8.08 -6.57
N ALA A 66 -0.84 -7.02 -7.37
CA ALA A 66 -1.98 -6.48 -8.11
C ALA A 66 -2.55 -7.49 -9.11
N LEU A 67 -1.68 -8.22 -9.81
CA LEU A 67 -2.09 -9.27 -10.74
C LEU A 67 -2.71 -10.47 -10.03
N ALA A 68 -2.18 -10.87 -8.87
CA ALA A 68 -2.76 -11.95 -8.06
C ALA A 68 -4.16 -11.58 -7.53
N ALA A 69 -4.38 -10.30 -7.20
CA ALA A 69 -5.68 -9.78 -6.79
C ALA A 69 -6.66 -9.61 -7.97
N SER A 70 -6.15 -9.42 -9.19
CA SER A 70 -6.96 -9.23 -10.40
C SER A 70 -7.56 -10.56 -10.86
N ARG A 71 -8.75 -10.90 -10.34
CA ARG A 71 -9.52 -12.06 -10.79
C ARG A 71 -10.49 -11.67 -11.90
N PRO A 72 -10.42 -12.29 -13.10
CA PRO A 72 -11.41 -12.09 -14.14
C PRO A 72 -12.83 -12.39 -13.63
N GLY A 73 -13.77 -11.47 -13.84
CA GLY A 73 -15.17 -11.64 -13.44
C GLY A 73 -15.48 -11.38 -11.96
N ALA A 74 -14.49 -11.11 -11.10
CA ALA A 74 -14.76 -10.64 -9.75
C ALA A 74 -15.28 -9.20 -9.82
N ARG A 75 -16.56 -9.00 -9.47
CA ARG A 75 -17.12 -7.65 -9.34
C ARG A 75 -16.41 -6.95 -8.19
N ALA A 76 -15.44 -6.11 -8.51
CA ALA A 76 -14.98 -5.09 -7.59
C ALA A 76 -16.20 -4.22 -7.24
N ASN A 77 -16.61 -4.22 -5.97
CA ASN A 77 -17.58 -3.29 -5.38
C ASN A 77 -19.08 -3.64 -5.43
N GLY A 78 -19.48 -4.89 -5.71
CA GLY A 78 -20.79 -5.32 -5.26
C GLY A 78 -20.72 -5.55 -3.76
N VAL A 79 -21.46 -4.79 -2.93
CA VAL A 79 -21.70 -5.20 -1.53
C VAL A 79 -22.14 -6.66 -1.60
N GLU A 80 -21.33 -7.54 -1.02
CA GLU A 80 -21.60 -8.97 -1.05
C GLU A 80 -23.05 -9.15 -0.55
N PRO A 81 -23.96 -9.69 -1.38
CA PRO A 81 -25.40 -9.64 -1.08
C PRO A 81 -25.71 -10.34 0.24
N GLU A 82 -24.90 -11.34 0.59
CA GLU A 82 -24.93 -12.02 1.88
C GLU A 82 -24.52 -11.10 3.04
N LEU A 83 -23.48 -10.28 2.88
CA LEU A 83 -23.09 -9.28 3.88
C LEU A 83 -24.14 -8.16 4.02
N ALA A 84 -24.77 -7.74 2.92
CA ALA A 84 -25.87 -6.78 2.96
C ALA A 84 -27.08 -7.35 3.74
N ALA A 85 -27.47 -8.59 3.43
CA ALA A 85 -28.54 -9.30 4.11
C ALA A 85 -28.24 -9.50 5.60
N ALA A 86 -27.01 -9.91 5.94
CA ALA A 86 -26.57 -10.06 7.31
C ALA A 86 -26.63 -8.74 8.10
N ARG A 87 -26.22 -7.62 7.49
CA ARG A 87 -26.30 -6.29 8.12
C ARG A 87 -27.75 -5.83 8.34
N ALA A 88 -28.64 -6.11 7.39
CA ALA A 88 -30.06 -5.79 7.53
C ALA A 88 -30.70 -6.60 8.67
N GLU A 89 -30.35 -7.89 8.78
CA GLU A 89 -30.87 -8.74 9.85
C GLU A 89 -30.33 -8.35 11.23
N ILE A 90 -29.04 -7.99 11.33
CA ILE A 90 -28.47 -7.45 12.58
C ILE A 90 -29.20 -6.19 13.01
N ALA A 91 -29.51 -5.28 12.08
CA ALA A 91 -30.27 -4.06 12.40
C ALA A 91 -31.67 -4.39 12.93
N ARG A 92 -32.39 -5.30 12.26
CA ARG A 92 -33.73 -5.75 12.70
C ARG A 92 -33.69 -6.37 14.10
N LEU A 93 -32.75 -7.28 14.34
CA LEU A 93 -32.58 -7.95 15.63
C LEU A 93 -32.18 -6.97 16.74
N SER A 94 -31.35 -5.97 16.42
CA SER A 94 -30.92 -4.94 17.37
C SER A 94 -32.08 -4.07 17.83
N GLU A 95 -32.99 -3.67 16.93
CA GLU A 95 -34.19 -2.93 17.30
C GLU A 95 -35.14 -3.78 18.15
N ALA A 96 -35.36 -5.04 17.77
CA ALA A 96 -36.18 -5.95 18.56
C ALA A 96 -35.62 -6.13 19.99
N LEU A 97 -34.30 -6.28 20.12
CA LEU A 97 -33.64 -6.38 21.43
C LEU A 97 -33.76 -5.10 22.25
N LYS A 98 -33.66 -3.92 21.63
CA LYS A 98 -33.87 -2.64 22.31
C LYS A 98 -35.30 -2.54 22.85
N GLU A 99 -36.30 -2.87 22.04
CA GLU A 99 -37.70 -2.86 22.47
C GLU A 99 -37.95 -3.81 23.65
N MET A 100 -37.42 -5.03 23.57
CA MET A 100 -37.52 -6.00 24.66
C MET A 100 -36.83 -5.51 25.93
N GLY A 101 -35.65 -4.91 25.80
CA GLY A 101 -34.92 -4.31 26.93
C GLY A 101 -35.70 -3.18 27.61
N VAL A 102 -36.38 -2.33 26.83
CA VAL A 102 -37.26 -1.29 27.38
C VAL A 102 -38.44 -1.91 28.14
N ARG A 103 -39.11 -2.91 27.55
CA ARG A 103 -40.24 -3.60 28.22
C ARG A 103 -39.79 -4.27 29.51
N LEU A 104 -38.63 -4.92 29.51
CA LEU A 104 -38.05 -5.54 30.68
C LEU A 104 -37.77 -4.51 31.78
N MET A 105 -37.12 -3.39 31.44
CA MET A 105 -36.83 -2.31 32.40
C MET A 105 -38.11 -1.72 33.02
N LEU A 106 -39.18 -1.57 32.23
CA LEU A 106 -40.47 -1.10 32.73
C LEU A 106 -41.16 -2.13 33.64
N ALA A 107 -41.00 -3.42 33.36
CA ALA A 107 -41.62 -4.50 34.13
C ALA A 107 -40.88 -4.79 35.44
N GLU A 108 -39.55 -4.83 35.41
CA GLU A 108 -38.69 -5.16 36.56
C GLU A 108 -38.32 -3.92 37.38
N GLY A 109 -38.53 -2.72 36.85
CA GLY A 109 -38.06 -1.47 37.43
C GLY A 109 -36.53 -1.35 37.36
N LYS A 110 -35.98 -0.26 37.91
CA LYS A 110 -34.53 -0.04 37.92
C LYS A 110 -33.87 -0.88 39.01
N GLY A 111 -33.48 -2.12 38.69
CA GLY A 111 -32.55 -2.90 39.51
C GLY A 111 -31.20 -2.17 39.63
N ARG A 112 -30.60 -2.15 40.83
CA ARG A 112 -29.21 -1.70 41.01
C ARG A 112 -28.32 -2.66 40.24
N TRP A 113 -27.52 -2.17 39.30
CA TRP A 113 -26.39 -2.92 38.78
C TRP A 113 -25.36 -3.03 39.92
N ASP A 114 -25.05 -4.26 40.33
CA ASP A 114 -23.94 -4.64 41.20
C ASP A 114 -22.69 -5.04 40.39
#